data_AF-A0AAD9DQW8-F1
#
_entry.id   AF-A0AAD9DQW8-F1
#
_cell.length_a   1.000
_cell.length_b   1.000
_cell.length_c   1.000
_cell.angle_alpha   90.00
_cell.angle_beta   90.00
_cell.angle_gamma   90.00
#
_symmetry.space_group_name_H-M   'P 1'
#
loop_
_entity.id
_entity.type
_entity.pdbx_description
1 polymer ?
#
loop_
_entity_poly.entity_id
_entity_poly.type
_entity_poly.pdbx_seq_one_letter_code
_entity_poly.pdbx_strand_id
1 'polypeptide(L)'
;MHCSNHIIKFADGESAYREEVRELKSKGENTPRLPSSSLEEIVKNTKFLGVHLAENLTWTLNTSSITKKAQQRLYFLQKLRKAHVPSPILATFYRDTIESILSSCITTWFGNCTAFNCKTLQRIVQTAEKIIGVSLPSITDIYTTQCIRKATSIVEDPTHSSHEQFTLLPSGK
;
A
#
# COMPACT_ATOMS: atom_id res chain seq x y z
N MET A 1 -39.53 -25.38 14.79
CA MET A 1 -40.16 -24.29 15.56
C MET A 1 -39.08 -23.56 16.35
N HIS A 2 -39.14 -22.22 16.32
CA HIS A 2 -38.50 -21.21 17.19
C HIS A 2 -38.19 -21.66 18.63
N CYS A 3 -37.34 -21.04 19.44
CA CYS A 3 -36.39 -19.91 19.41
C CYS A 3 -35.80 -19.85 20.85
N SER A 4 -34.64 -19.22 21.03
CA SER A 4 -34.26 -18.34 22.15
C SER A 4 -32.90 -18.66 22.75
N ASN A 5 -31.96 -17.76 22.44
CA ASN A 5 -30.75 -17.52 23.21
C ASN A 5 -31.09 -16.72 24.46
N HIS A 6 -30.48 -17.05 25.60
CA HIS A 6 -30.36 -16.13 26.74
C HIS A 6 -28.90 -15.95 27.12
N ILE A 7 -28.56 -14.68 27.34
CA ILE A 7 -27.25 -14.06 27.55
C ILE A 7 -26.74 -14.27 28.98
N ILE A 8 -25.41 -14.43 29.16
CA ILE A 8 -24.66 -13.76 30.24
C ILE A 8 -23.41 -13.09 29.64
N LYS A 9 -23.26 -11.80 29.95
CA LYS A 9 -22.16 -10.90 29.58
C LYS A 9 -21.02 -11.01 30.58
N PHE A 10 -19.78 -10.95 30.11
CA PHE A 10 -18.67 -10.36 30.86
C PHE A 10 -18.00 -9.29 29.99
N ALA A 11 -17.66 -8.18 30.64
CA ALA A 11 -17.29 -6.92 30.06
C ALA A 11 -15.77 -6.76 30.04
N ASP A 12 -15.21 -6.33 28.90
CA ASP A 12 -13.80 -5.97 28.77
C ASP A 12 -13.65 -4.45 28.57
N GLY A 13 -13.11 -3.80 29.60
CA GLY A 13 -12.15 -2.68 29.60
C GLY A 13 -12.40 -1.35 28.86
N GLU A 14 -13.19 -1.29 27.79
CA GLU A 14 -13.24 -0.12 26.89
C GLU A 14 -14.37 0.88 27.25
N SER A 15 -15.31 0.48 28.10
CA SER A 15 -16.41 1.34 28.57
C SER A 15 -15.97 2.34 29.65
N ALA A 16 -14.93 2.03 30.42
CA ALA A 16 -14.44 2.92 31.48
C ALA A 16 -13.86 4.24 30.91
N TYR A 17 -13.18 4.16 29.76
CA TYR A 17 -12.62 5.34 29.08
C TYR A 17 -13.68 6.26 28.45
N ARG A 18 -14.88 5.75 28.17
CA ARG A 18 -15.96 6.55 27.56
C ARG A 18 -16.77 7.36 28.57
N GLU A 19 -16.79 6.99 29.84
CA GLU A 19 -17.55 7.71 30.87
C GLU A 19 -16.73 8.90 31.43
N GLU A 20 -15.42 8.74 31.64
CA GLU A 20 -14.53 9.80 32.14
C GLU A 20 -14.42 10.99 31.17
N VAL A 21 -14.48 10.71 29.86
CA VAL A 21 -14.48 11.76 28.81
C VAL A 21 -15.83 12.50 28.73
N ARG A 22 -16.92 11.89 29.24
CA ARG A 22 -18.27 12.49 29.22
C ARG A 22 -18.47 13.45 30.40
N GLU A 23 -17.90 13.17 31.57
CA GLU A 23 -17.98 14.08 32.73
C GLU A 23 -17.15 15.35 32.54
N LEU A 24 -15.99 15.26 31.87
CA LEU A 24 -15.14 16.43 31.60
C LEU A 24 -15.69 17.39 30.53
N LYS A 25 -16.66 16.96 29.72
CA LYS A 25 -17.31 17.83 28.71
C LYS A 25 -18.54 18.59 29.21
N SER A 26 -18.93 18.39 30.49
CA SER A 26 -20.08 19.06 31.11
C SER A 26 -19.76 20.46 31.68
N LYS A 27 -18.49 20.88 31.75
CA LYS A 27 -18.11 22.18 32.30
C LYS A 27 -17.30 23.03 31.32
N GLY A 28 -17.97 23.96 30.64
CA GLY A 28 -17.31 25.01 29.89
C GLY A 28 -18.16 25.73 28.85
N GLU A 29 -19.33 26.27 29.23
CA GLU A 29 -20.02 27.28 28.43
C GLU A 29 -19.50 28.69 28.77
N ASN A 30 -19.39 29.51 27.71
CA ASN A 30 -19.28 30.99 27.66
C ASN A 30 -17.92 31.59 27.26
N THR A 31 -17.68 31.78 25.95
CA THR A 31 -16.99 32.96 25.36
C THR A 31 -17.14 32.96 23.81
N PRO A 32 -16.98 34.10 23.10
CA PRO A 32 -17.81 34.47 21.97
C PRO A 32 -17.28 33.98 20.62
N ARG A 33 -18.22 33.86 19.67
CA ARG A 33 -18.05 33.38 18.30
C ARG A 33 -17.13 34.30 17.47
N LEU A 34 -15.95 33.79 17.07
CA LEU A 34 -15.15 34.33 15.96
C LEU A 34 -15.39 33.48 14.70
N PRO A 35 -15.51 34.06 13.49
CA PRO A 35 -15.59 33.30 12.25
C PRO A 35 -14.17 32.91 11.81
N SER A 36 -13.58 31.89 12.43
CA SER A 36 -12.31 31.32 11.96
C SER A 36 -12.58 30.12 11.06
N SER A 37 -12.34 30.34 9.76
CA SER A 37 -11.93 29.37 8.74
C SER A 37 -11.79 27.91 9.21
N SER A 38 -12.71 27.07 8.72
CA SER A 38 -12.50 25.66 8.37
C SER A 38 -11.60 24.87 9.34
N LEU A 39 -12.21 24.30 10.38
CA LEU A 39 -11.75 23.03 10.92
C LEU A 39 -11.81 22.01 9.79
N GLU A 40 -10.71 21.89 9.06
CA GLU A 40 -10.46 20.77 8.16
C GLU A 40 -10.62 19.51 8.99
N GLU A 41 -11.72 18.80 8.75
CA GLU A 41 -11.93 17.46 9.22
C GLU A 41 -10.70 16.64 8.82
N ILE A 42 -9.84 16.31 9.80
CA ILE A 42 -8.68 15.45 9.56
C ILE A 42 -9.24 14.12 9.05
N VAL A 43 -9.20 13.92 7.73
CA VAL A 43 -9.70 12.73 7.08
C VAL A 43 -8.74 11.60 7.45
N LYS A 44 -9.16 10.76 8.41
CA LYS A 44 -8.36 9.66 9.00
C LYS A 44 -7.78 8.67 7.97
N ASN A 45 -8.37 8.62 6.77
CA ASN A 45 -7.88 7.84 5.64
C ASN A 45 -8.43 8.43 4.34
N THR A 46 -7.56 8.93 3.46
CA THR A 46 -7.97 9.42 2.14
C THR A 46 -7.35 8.59 1.02
N LYS A 47 -8.08 8.45 -0.09
CA LYS A 47 -7.59 7.79 -1.29
C LYS A 47 -7.22 8.86 -2.30
N PHE A 48 -5.93 9.03 -2.54
CA PHE A 48 -5.43 9.93 -3.58
C PHE A 48 -4.66 9.13 -4.62
N LEU A 49 -5.03 9.29 -5.91
CA LEU A 49 -4.41 8.59 -7.04
C LEU A 49 -4.32 7.06 -6.90
N GLY A 50 -5.25 6.44 -6.17
CA GLY A 50 -5.29 5.00 -5.95
C GLY A 50 -4.46 4.48 -4.78
N VAL A 51 -3.78 5.36 -4.04
CA VAL A 51 -3.00 5.06 -2.84
C VAL A 51 -3.81 5.46 -1.60
N HIS A 52 -3.83 4.59 -0.59
CA HIS A 52 -4.45 4.88 0.71
C HIS A 52 -3.43 5.57 1.62
N LEU A 53 -3.71 6.83 1.97
CA LEU A 53 -2.91 7.61 2.89
C LEU A 53 -3.56 7.52 4.28
N ALA A 54 -2.94 6.75 5.19
CA ALA A 54 -3.38 6.63 6.58
C ALA A 54 -2.74 7.73 7.44
N GLU A 55 -3.44 8.16 8.49
CA GLU A 55 -3.04 9.21 9.45
C GLU A 55 -1.65 8.99 10.09
N ASN A 56 -1.22 7.74 10.25
CA ASN A 56 0.08 7.37 10.80
C ASN A 56 1.15 7.07 9.74
N LEU A 57 0.91 7.43 8.47
CA LEU A 57 1.75 7.09 7.31
C LEU A 57 2.05 5.58 7.17
N THR A 58 1.31 4.69 7.87
CA THR A 58 1.54 3.26 7.71
C THR A 58 0.96 2.79 6.37
N TRP A 59 1.85 2.38 5.49
CA TRP A 59 1.52 1.81 4.18
C TRP A 59 0.87 0.42 4.27
N THR A 60 0.41 0.00 5.45
CA THR A 60 -0.24 -1.30 5.69
C THR A 60 -1.56 -1.41 4.96
N LEU A 61 -2.38 -0.36 4.95
CA LEU A 61 -3.64 -0.34 4.17
C LEU A 61 -3.36 -0.42 2.67
N ASN A 62 -2.38 0.35 2.18
CA ASN A 62 -1.92 0.31 0.79
C ASN A 62 -1.40 -1.08 0.41
N THR A 63 -0.49 -1.64 1.21
CA THR A 63 0.10 -2.97 1.00
C THR A 63 -0.96 -4.06 1.02
N SER A 64 -1.93 -3.99 1.92
CA SER A 64 -3.05 -4.93 1.97
C SER A 64 -3.91 -4.85 0.70
N SER A 65 -4.22 -3.65 0.22
CA SER A 65 -4.97 -3.43 -1.03
C SER A 65 -4.23 -3.98 -2.25
N ILE A 66 -2.94 -3.65 -2.38
CA ILE A 66 -2.05 -4.18 -3.43
C ILE A 66 -1.98 -5.71 -3.37
N THR A 67 -1.79 -6.26 -2.18
CA THR A 67 -1.68 -7.70 -1.96
C THR A 67 -2.94 -8.43 -2.38
N LYS A 68 -4.13 -7.93 -2.01
CA LYS A 68 -5.41 -8.51 -2.43
C LYS A 68 -5.57 -8.53 -3.95
N LYS A 69 -5.24 -7.43 -4.63
CA LYS A 69 -5.31 -7.35 -6.10
C LYS A 69 -4.33 -8.34 -6.74
N ALA A 70 -3.09 -8.39 -6.26
CA ALA A 70 -2.08 -9.30 -6.79
C ALA A 70 -2.45 -10.78 -6.55
N GLN A 71 -3.04 -11.12 -5.41
CA GLN A 71 -3.55 -12.47 -5.13
C GLN A 71 -4.65 -12.89 -6.11
N GLN A 72 -5.56 -11.99 -6.47
CA GLN A 72 -6.56 -12.27 -7.52
C GLN A 72 -5.89 -12.58 -8.86
N ARG A 73 -4.82 -11.86 -9.23
CA ARG A 73 -4.06 -12.14 -10.47
C ARG A 73 -3.28 -13.45 -10.39
N LEU A 74 -2.72 -13.79 -9.23
CA LEU A 74 -2.07 -15.10 -9.01
C LEU A 74 -3.03 -16.27 -9.22
N TYR A 75 -4.30 -16.13 -8.83
CA TYR A 75 -5.31 -17.16 -9.10
C TYR A 75 -5.45 -17.41 -10.61
N PHE A 76 -5.53 -16.36 -11.42
CA PHE A 76 -5.58 -16.50 -12.88
C PHE A 76 -4.28 -17.07 -13.46
N LEU A 77 -3.13 -16.61 -12.99
CA LEU A 77 -1.83 -17.16 -13.38
C LEU A 77 -1.77 -18.68 -13.13
N GLN A 78 -2.28 -19.13 -11.97
CA GLN A 78 -2.36 -20.55 -11.64
C GLN A 78 -3.32 -21.32 -12.57
N LYS A 79 -4.44 -20.71 -12.98
CA LYS A 79 -5.36 -21.31 -13.96
C LYS A 79 -4.70 -21.44 -15.34
N LEU A 80 -3.97 -20.43 -15.79
CA LEU A 80 -3.23 -20.47 -17.06
C LEU A 80 -2.15 -21.57 -17.04
N ARG A 81 -1.44 -21.72 -15.92
CA ARG A 81 -0.48 -22.80 -15.75
C ARG A 81 -1.13 -24.19 -15.84
N LYS A 82 -2.30 -24.37 -15.22
CA LYS A 82 -3.09 -25.61 -15.31
C LYS A 82 -3.60 -25.90 -16.72
N ALA A 83 -3.80 -24.86 -17.53
CA ALA A 83 -4.15 -24.97 -18.95
C ALA A 83 -2.91 -25.20 -19.86
N HIS A 84 -1.76 -25.56 -19.28
CA HIS A 84 -0.52 -25.84 -20.00
C HIS A 84 0.02 -24.68 -20.86
N VAL A 85 -0.30 -23.44 -20.50
CA VAL A 85 0.30 -22.26 -21.15
C VAL A 85 1.83 -22.27 -20.93
N PRO A 86 2.65 -22.06 -21.99
CA PRO A 86 4.09 -22.01 -21.89
C PRO A 86 4.61 -20.94 -20.91
N SER A 87 5.69 -21.25 -20.20
CA SER A 87 6.30 -20.34 -19.22
C SER A 87 6.65 -18.94 -19.76
N PRO A 88 7.12 -18.75 -21.01
CA PRO A 88 7.36 -17.41 -21.56
C PRO A 88 6.10 -16.53 -21.58
N ILE A 89 4.95 -17.11 -21.96
CA ILE A 89 3.67 -16.38 -22.00
C ILE A 89 3.19 -16.07 -20.57
N LEU A 90 3.37 -17.00 -19.64
CA LEU A 90 3.06 -16.77 -18.22
C LEU A 90 3.94 -15.67 -17.60
N ALA A 91 5.21 -15.58 -18.00
CA ALA A 91 6.11 -14.51 -17.58
C ALA A 91 5.67 -13.13 -18.10
N THR A 92 5.22 -13.05 -19.36
CA THR A 92 4.60 -11.83 -19.92
C THR A 92 3.34 -11.47 -19.15
N PHE A 93 2.45 -12.44 -18.89
CA PHE A 93 1.24 -12.21 -18.09
C PHE A 93 1.57 -11.67 -16.68
N TYR A 94 2.59 -12.21 -16.02
CA TYR A 94 3.07 -11.71 -14.73
C TYR A 94 3.53 -10.26 -14.83
N ARG A 95 4.37 -9.95 -15.83
CA ARG A 95 4.91 -8.60 -16.07
C ARG A 95 3.77 -7.58 -16.25
N ASP A 96 2.78 -7.93 -17.06
CA ASP A 96 1.71 -7.01 -17.45
C ASP A 96 0.67 -6.81 -16.35
N THR A 97 0.47 -7.81 -15.48
CA THR A 97 -0.65 -7.79 -14.53
C THR A 97 -0.23 -7.72 -13.07
N ILE A 98 0.76 -8.52 -12.63
CA ILE A 98 1.16 -8.59 -11.22
C ILE A 98 2.27 -7.57 -10.97
N GLU A 99 3.31 -7.55 -11.80
CA GLU A 99 4.43 -6.61 -11.65
C GLU A 99 3.95 -5.16 -11.84
N SER A 100 3.00 -4.91 -12.75
CA SER A 100 2.40 -3.57 -12.91
C SER A 100 1.66 -3.10 -11.65
N ILE A 101 0.94 -3.98 -10.95
CA ILE A 101 0.30 -3.67 -9.67
C ILE A 101 1.34 -3.40 -8.58
N LEU A 102 2.38 -4.24 -8.50
CA LEU A 102 3.44 -4.11 -7.50
C LEU A 102 4.28 -2.85 -7.71
N SER A 103 4.57 -2.50 -8.95
CA SER A 103 5.41 -1.35 -9.31
C SER A 103 4.66 -0.03 -9.37
N SER A 104 3.32 -0.05 -9.30
CA SER A 104 2.49 1.16 -9.30
C SER A 104 2.82 2.07 -8.11
N CYS A 105 3.35 3.25 -8.42
CA CYS A 105 3.82 4.25 -7.43
C CYS A 105 4.81 3.69 -6.40
N ILE A 106 5.50 2.58 -6.69
CA ILE A 106 6.36 1.90 -5.71
C ILE A 106 7.44 2.82 -5.12
N THR A 107 7.92 3.80 -5.91
CA THR A 107 8.91 4.80 -5.49
C THR A 107 8.42 5.72 -4.37
N THR A 108 7.10 5.91 -4.21
CA THR A 108 6.55 6.84 -3.21
C THR A 108 6.34 6.21 -1.83
N TRP A 109 6.08 4.91 -1.78
CA TRP A 109 5.67 4.23 -0.55
C TRP A 109 6.61 3.10 -0.10
N PHE A 110 7.36 2.47 -1.01
CA PHE A 110 8.15 1.28 -0.66
C PHE A 110 9.34 1.59 0.25
N GLY A 111 9.99 2.75 0.08
CA GLY A 111 11.09 3.18 0.96
C GLY A 111 10.69 3.35 2.43
N ASN A 112 9.39 3.57 2.70
CA ASN A 112 8.81 3.74 4.04
C ASN A 112 8.06 2.47 4.51
N CYS A 113 8.22 1.35 3.81
CA CYS A 113 7.49 0.12 4.07
C CYS A 113 8.10 -0.67 5.23
N THR A 114 7.28 -1.26 6.09
CA THR A 114 7.77 -2.12 7.18
C THR A 114 8.35 -3.43 6.62
N ALA A 115 9.31 -4.04 7.34
CA ALA A 115 9.88 -5.33 6.94
C ALA A 115 8.81 -6.43 6.74
N PHE A 116 7.73 -6.39 7.52
CA PHE A 116 6.60 -7.31 7.37
C PHE A 116 5.86 -7.11 6.02
N ASN A 117 5.60 -5.86 5.65
CA ASN A 117 4.94 -5.52 4.40
C ASN A 117 5.85 -5.89 3.20
N CYS A 118 7.16 -5.60 3.27
CA CYS A 118 8.12 -6.03 2.24
C CYS A 118 8.13 -7.55 2.05
N LYS A 119 8.16 -8.32 3.15
CA LYS A 119 8.06 -9.79 3.10
C LYS A 119 6.76 -10.28 2.49
N THR A 120 5.64 -9.58 2.75
CA THR A 120 4.33 -9.92 2.20
C THR A 120 4.31 -9.76 0.68
N LEU A 121 4.86 -8.65 0.17
CA LEU A 121 4.98 -8.41 -1.27
C LEU A 121 5.95 -9.40 -1.93
N GLN A 122 7.08 -9.70 -1.28
CA GLN A 122 8.03 -10.69 -1.79
C GLN A 122 7.41 -12.08 -1.93
N ARG A 123 6.51 -12.48 -1.03
CA ARG A 123 5.79 -13.77 -1.14
C ARG A 123 4.93 -13.86 -2.40
N ILE A 124 4.37 -12.75 -2.89
CA ILE A 124 3.62 -12.71 -4.15
C ILE A 124 4.56 -13.06 -5.30
N VAL A 125 5.72 -12.40 -5.37
CA VAL A 125 6.75 -12.66 -6.38
C VAL A 125 7.19 -14.12 -6.34
N GLN A 126 7.54 -14.64 -5.16
CA GLN A 126 7.96 -16.03 -4.98
C GLN A 126 6.88 -17.03 -5.37
N THR A 127 5.61 -16.70 -5.15
CA THR A 127 4.50 -17.57 -5.55
C THR A 127 4.37 -17.60 -7.07
N ALA A 128 4.47 -16.44 -7.74
CA ALA A 128 4.48 -16.39 -9.20
C ALA A 128 5.66 -17.15 -9.79
N GLU A 129 6.87 -16.95 -9.25
CA GLU A 129 8.09 -17.64 -9.66
C GLU A 129 7.91 -19.17 -9.61
N LYS A 130 7.35 -19.70 -8.52
CA LYS A 130 7.04 -21.13 -8.38
C LYS A 130 6.02 -21.63 -9.40
N ILE A 131 5.01 -20.82 -9.73
CA ILE A 131 3.97 -21.20 -10.70
C ILE A 131 4.54 -21.24 -12.13
N ILE A 132 5.37 -20.26 -12.49
CA ILE A 132 5.91 -20.09 -13.84
C ILE A 132 7.11 -21.01 -14.08
N GLY A 133 7.91 -21.25 -13.04
CA GLY A 133 9.16 -22.02 -13.12
C GLY A 133 10.34 -21.23 -13.69
N VAL A 134 10.30 -19.89 -13.60
CA VAL A 134 11.38 -19.00 -14.04
C VAL A 134 11.69 -18.01 -12.93
N SER A 135 12.96 -17.63 -12.77
CA SER A 135 13.35 -16.62 -11.79
C SER A 135 12.74 -15.27 -12.14
N LEU A 136 12.15 -14.61 -11.14
CA LEU A 136 11.57 -13.28 -11.26
C LEU A 136 12.36 -12.26 -10.42
N PRO A 137 12.41 -10.98 -10.85
CA PRO A 137 13.03 -9.93 -10.05
C PRO A 137 12.37 -9.83 -8.67
N SER A 138 13.17 -9.64 -7.62
CA SER A 138 12.62 -9.44 -6.27
C SER A 138 11.84 -8.12 -6.18
N ILE A 139 11.01 -7.97 -5.14
CA ILE A 139 10.30 -6.70 -4.93
C ILE A 139 11.27 -5.52 -4.75
N THR A 140 12.43 -5.78 -4.15
CA THR A 140 13.50 -4.80 -3.99
C THR A 140 14.13 -4.45 -5.34
N ASP A 141 14.35 -5.43 -6.22
CA ASP A 141 14.89 -5.16 -7.56
C ASP A 141 13.92 -4.34 -8.40
N ILE A 142 12.62 -4.64 -8.32
CA ILE A 142 11.55 -3.86 -8.98
C ILE A 142 11.57 -2.41 -8.47
N TYR A 143 11.69 -2.22 -7.16
CA TYR A 143 11.78 -0.89 -6.55
C TYR A 143 13.03 -0.13 -7.04
N THR A 144 14.22 -0.74 -6.93
CA THR A 144 15.48 -0.13 -7.34
C THR A 144 15.48 0.24 -8.82
N THR A 145 15.02 -0.67 -9.68
CA THR A 145 14.88 -0.43 -11.13
C THR A 145 13.98 0.76 -11.42
N GLN A 146 12.86 0.88 -10.70
CA GLN A 146 11.94 2.01 -10.86
C GLN A 146 12.53 3.34 -10.36
N CYS A 147 13.24 3.33 -9.23
CA CYS A 147 13.94 4.51 -8.71
C CYS A 147 15.00 4.99 -9.69
N ILE A 148 15.82 4.09 -10.23
CA ILE A 148 16.82 4.40 -11.24
C ILE A 148 16.14 5.00 -12.48
N ARG A 149 15.14 4.32 -13.04
CA ARG A 149 14.45 4.81 -14.24
C ARG A 149 13.83 6.19 -14.05
N LYS A 150 13.28 6.48 -12.86
CA LYS A 150 12.75 7.80 -12.53
C LYS A 150 13.84 8.84 -12.38
N ALA A 151 14.93 8.54 -11.68
CA ALA A 151 16.07 9.45 -11.55
C ALA A 151 16.71 9.75 -12.92
N THR A 152 16.92 8.73 -13.75
CA THR A 152 17.42 8.87 -15.12
C THR A 152 16.51 9.75 -15.96
N SER A 153 15.19 9.55 -15.90
CA SER A 153 14.22 10.39 -16.61
C SER A 153 14.25 11.86 -16.17
N ILE A 154 14.57 12.16 -14.91
CA ILE A 154 14.70 13.54 -14.41
C ILE A 154 16.01 14.17 -14.90
N VAL A 155 17.10 13.39 -14.87
CA VAL A 155 18.41 13.83 -15.37
C VAL A 155 18.38 14.07 -16.87
N GLU A 156 17.70 13.22 -17.64
CA GLU A 156 17.64 13.33 -19.10
C GLU A 156 16.71 14.45 -19.60
N ASP A 157 15.87 15.02 -18.72
CA ASP A 157 14.92 16.08 -19.05
C ASP A 157 15.33 17.42 -18.40
N PRO A 158 15.99 18.33 -19.15
CA PRO A 158 16.37 19.65 -18.64
C PRO A 158 15.19 20.54 -18.26
N THR A 159 13.97 20.24 -18.73
CA THR A 159 12.77 21.02 -18.40
C THR A 159 12.11 20.55 -17.10
N HIS A 160 12.57 19.43 -16.54
CA HIS A 160 12.03 18.90 -15.31
C HIS A 160 12.40 19.79 -14.11
N SER A 161 11.42 20.12 -13.27
CA SER A 161 11.62 21.03 -12.12
C SER A 161 12.69 20.57 -11.13
N SER A 162 12.86 19.26 -10.99
CA SER A 162 13.90 18.65 -10.15
C SER A 162 15.23 18.36 -10.87
N HIS A 163 15.41 18.74 -12.14
CA HIS A 163 16.61 18.42 -12.92
C HIS A 163 17.90 18.85 -12.20
N GLU A 164 17.95 20.08 -11.69
CA GLU A 164 19.11 20.64 -10.97
C GLU A 164 19.47 19.89 -9.68
N GLN A 165 18.54 19.10 -9.13
CA GLN A 165 18.74 18.33 -7.90
C GLN A 165 19.38 16.96 -8.15
N PHE A 166 19.46 16.51 -9.41
CA PHE A 166 20.05 15.24 -9.78
C PHE A 166 21.31 15.47 -10.60
N THR A 167 22.45 14.98 -10.12
CA THR A 167 23.72 15.02 -10.86
C THR A 167 24.20 13.61 -11.09
N LEU A 168 24.56 13.28 -12.33
CA LEU A 168 25.22 12.01 -12.64
C LEU A 168 26.63 12.02 -12.05
N LEU A 169 26.92 11.01 -11.23
CA LEU A 169 28.28 10.79 -10.78
C LEU A 169 29.11 10.22 -11.94
N PRO A 170 30.42 10.52 -12.02
CA PRO A 170 31.29 10.09 -13.13
C PRO A 170 31.41 8.57 -13.32
N SER A 171 30.96 7.78 -12.35
CA SER A 171 31.14 6.33 -12.32
C SER A 171 30.05 5.57 -13.09
N GLY A 172 29.76 5.95 -14.33
CA GLY A 172 28.81 5.25 -15.22
C GLY A 172 29.25 3.82 -15.59
N LYS A 173 29.42 2.94 -14.61
CA LYS A 173 29.68 1.51 -14.75
C LYS A 173 28.57 0.71 -14.10
#